data_AF-A0A3N5LTP0-F1
#
_entry.id   AF-A0A3N5LTP0-F1
#
_cell.length_a   1.000
_cell.length_b   1.000
_cell.length_c   1.000
_cell.angle_alpha   90.00
_cell.angle_beta   90.00
_cell.angle_gamma   90.00
#
_symmetry.space_group_name_H-M   'P 1'
#
loop_
_entity.id
_entity.type
_entity.pdbx_description
1 polymer ?
#
loop_
_entity_poly.entity_id
_entity_poly.type
_entity_poly.pdbx_seq_one_letter_code
_entity_poly.pdbx_strand_id
1 'polypeptide(L)' 'MEEKFLYSYNTVMARKLRKEQTAAEKILWERLRNRKFMNEKFKRQHSINSYITDFYCYAHRLIVEVDGSIHD' A
#
# COMPACT_ATOMS: atom_id res chain seq x y z
N MET A 1 3.86 23.88 -6.69
CA MET A 1 4.28 23.20 -7.94
C MET A 1 4.90 21.83 -7.63
N GLU A 2 5.80 21.75 -6.65
CA GLU A 2 6.39 20.48 -6.15
C GLU A 2 5.37 19.47 -5.64
N GLU A 3 4.39 19.87 -4.84
CA GLU A 3 3.40 18.94 -4.26
C GLU A 3 2.61 18.18 -5.34
N LYS A 4 2.23 18.88 -6.41
CA LYS A 4 1.52 18.27 -7.55
C LYS A 4 2.42 17.31 -8.34
N PHE A 5 3.72 17.62 -8.43
CA PHE A 5 4.71 16.75 -9.05
C PHE A 5 4.91 15.46 -8.24
N LEU A 6 5.07 15.59 -6.92
CA LEU A 6 5.21 14.47 -6.00
C LEU A 6 3.98 13.56 -6.00
N TYR A 7 2.78 14.14 -6.04
CA TYR A 7 1.53 13.36 -6.14
C TYR A 7 1.47 12.57 -7.46
N SER A 8 1.84 13.20 -8.58
CA SER A 8 1.91 12.53 -9.89
C SER A 8 2.91 11.38 -9.88
N TYR A 9 4.11 11.63 -9.37
CA TYR A 9 5.17 10.63 -9.23
C TYR A 9 4.74 9.44 -8.38
N ASN A 10 4.21 9.70 -7.18
CA ASN A 10 3.76 8.65 -6.26
C ASN A 10 2.60 7.83 -6.83
N THR A 11 1.75 8.43 -7.66
CA THR A 11 0.70 7.69 -8.36
C THR A 11 1.27 6.69 -9.36
N VAL A 12 2.29 7.09 -10.13
CA VAL A 12 3.00 6.20 -11.07
C VAL A 12 3.72 5.09 -10.30
N MET A 13 4.45 5.45 -9.24
CA MET A 13 5.18 4.49 -8.43
C MET A 13 4.24 3.50 -7.72
N ALA A 14 3.13 3.96 -7.15
CA ALA A 14 2.12 3.08 -6.54
C ALA A 14 1.52 2.09 -7.55
N ARG A 15 1.35 2.47 -8.82
CA ARG A 15 0.92 1.53 -9.87
C ARG A 15 1.99 0.49 -10.18
N LYS A 16 3.27 0.88 -10.19
CA LYS A 16 4.40 -0.03 -10.36
C LYS A 16 4.47 -1.03 -9.20
N LEU A 17 4.45 -0.56 -7.95
CA LEU A 17 4.49 -1.40 -6.75
C LEU A 17 3.31 -2.39 -6.68
N ARG A 18 2.12 -1.99 -7.15
CA ARG A 18 0.99 -2.93 -7.28
C ARG A 18 1.24 -4.09 -8.24
N LYS A 19 2.15 -3.96 -9.21
CA LYS A 19 2.53 -5.06 -10.11
C LYS A 19 3.67 -5.90 -9.52
N GLU A 20 4.50 -5.29 -8.69
CA GLU A 20 5.77 -5.82 -8.18
C GLU A 20 5.72 -6.24 -6.71
N GLN A 21 4.53 -6.51 -6.16
CA GLN A 21 4.36 -6.92 -4.76
C GLN A 21 5.17 -8.18 -4.43
N THR A 22 5.75 -8.20 -3.22
CA THR A 22 6.37 -9.40 -2.64
C THR A 22 5.35 -10.54 -2.47
N ALA A 23 5.84 -11.76 -2.24
CA ALA A 23 4.97 -12.91 -1.97
C ALA A 23 4.13 -12.69 -0.69
N ALA A 24 4.73 -12.13 0.36
CA ALA A 24 4.06 -11.83 1.62
C ALA A 24 2.95 -10.79 1.44
N GLU A 25 3.23 -9.68 0.75
CA GLU A 25 2.22 -8.69 0.41
C GLU A 25 1.07 -9.27 -0.43
N LYS A 26 1.36 -10.13 -1.42
CA LYS A 26 0.32 -10.77 -2.24
C LYS A 26 -0.63 -11.61 -1.39
N ILE A 27 -0.08 -12.41 -0.48
CA ILE A 27 -0.87 -13.24 0.45
C ILE A 27 -1.75 -12.36 1.33
N LEU A 28 -1.18 -11.30 1.93
CA LEU A 28 -1.93 -10.38 2.78
C LEU A 28 -3.03 -9.64 1.99
N TRP A 29 -2.72 -9.18 0.77
CA TRP A 29 -3.68 -8.49 -0.07
C TRP A 29 -4.90 -9.35 -0.39
N GLU A 30 -4.73 -10.65 -0.64
CA GLU A 30 -5.85 -11.55 -0.91
C GLU A 30 -6.80 -11.73 0.28
N ARG A 31 -6.30 -11.52 1.51
CA ARG A 31 -7.09 -11.51 2.75
C ARG A 31 -7.75 -10.17 3.03
N LEU A 32 -7.13 -9.05 2.65
CA LEU A 32 -7.62 -7.70 2.95
C LEU A 32 -8.56 -7.13 1.88
N ARG A 33 -8.35 -7.47 0.60
CA ARG A 33 -9.09 -6.88 -0.53
C ARG A 33 -10.59 -7.14 -0.44
N ASN A 34 -11.37 -6.31 -1.13
CA ASN A 34 -12.82 -6.47 -1.27
C ASN A 34 -13.56 -6.58 0.08
N ARG A 35 -13.06 -5.91 1.13
CA ARG A 35 -13.66 -5.94 2.47
C ARG A 35 -13.73 -7.33 3.10
N LYS A 36 -12.88 -8.26 2.67
CA LYS A 36 -12.84 -9.63 3.20
C LYS A 36 -12.45 -9.69 4.69
N PHE A 37 -11.64 -8.76 5.16
CA PHE A 37 -11.25 -8.67 6.57
C PHE A 37 -12.14 -7.68 7.31
N MET A 38 -12.94 -8.17 8.25
CA MET A 38 -13.78 -7.36 9.16
C MET A 38 -14.72 -6.37 8.44
N ASN A 39 -15.07 -6.62 7.17
CA ASN A 39 -15.82 -5.68 6.31
C ASN A 39 -15.11 -4.32 6.06
N GLU A 40 -13.82 -4.22 6.35
CA GLU A 40 -13.07 -2.98 6.29
C GLU A 40 -12.40 -2.73 4.94
N LYS A 41 -12.31 -1.45 4.53
CA LYS A 41 -11.72 -1.08 3.24
C LYS A 41 -10.22 -0.82 3.37
N PHE A 42 -9.43 -1.80 2.95
CA PHE A 42 -8.00 -1.66 2.75
C PHE A 42 -7.67 -1.19 1.33
N LYS A 43 -6.69 -0.30 1.22
CA LYS A 43 -5.99 0.05 -0.02
C LYS A 43 -4.57 -0.51 0.05
N ARG A 44 -4.08 -1.07 -1.05
CA ARG A 44 -2.66 -1.45 -1.19
C ARG A 44 -1.86 -0.37 -1.92
N GLN A 45 -0.60 -0.21 -1.54
CA GLN A 45 0.35 0.74 -2.11
C GLN A 45 -0.27 2.14 -2.14
N HIS A 46 -0.57 2.67 -0.94
CA HIS A 46 -1.29 3.92 -0.75
C HIS A 46 -0.30 5.07 -0.57
N SER A 47 -0.39 6.08 -1.43
CA SER A 47 0.43 7.29 -1.31
C SER A 47 -0.06 8.17 -0.16
N ILE A 48 0.86 8.54 0.73
CA ILE A 48 0.67 9.48 1.83
C ILE A 48 1.82 10.49 1.76
N ASN A 49 1.53 11.72 1.33
CA ASN A 49 2.53 12.74 1.04
C ASN A 49 3.65 12.19 0.15
N SER A 50 4.88 12.17 0.65
CA SER A 50 6.09 11.69 -0.04
C SER A 50 6.28 10.18 0.01
N TYR A 51 5.45 9.44 0.74
CA TYR A 51 5.63 8.02 1.02
C TYR A 51 4.55 7.18 0.36
N ILE A 52 4.84 5.90 0.13
CA ILE A 52 3.88 4.89 -0.30
C ILE A 52 3.94 3.76 0.71
N THR A 53 2.82 3.48 1.35
CA THR A 53 2.68 2.42 2.36
C THR A 53 2.12 1.15 1.71
N ASP A 54 2.51 -0.03 2.19
CA ASP A 54 2.03 -1.30 1.63
C ASP A 54 0.52 -1.45 1.72
N PHE A 55 -0.05 -1.19 2.90
CA PHE A 55 -1.51 -1.19 3.11
C PHE A 55 -1.97 -0.06 4.01
N TYR A 56 -3.16 0.48 3.69
CA TYR A 56 -3.80 1.52 4.48
C TYR A 56 -5.30 1.25 4.66
N CYS A 57 -5.78 1.37 5.89
CA CYS A 57 -7.19 1.34 6.24
C CYS A 57 -7.65 2.71 6.74
N TYR A 58 -8.55 3.34 5.97
CA TYR A 58 -9.00 4.71 6.27
C TYR A 58 -9.83 4.78 7.56
N ALA A 59 -10.69 3.79 7.81
CA ALA A 59 -11.59 3.77 8.96
C ALA A 59 -10.85 3.85 10.30
N HIS A 60 -9.66 3.25 10.35
CA HIS A 60 -8.84 3.15 11.56
C HIS A 60 -7.58 4.02 11.52
N ARG A 61 -7.38 4.80 10.45
CA ARG A 61 -6.13 5.54 10.19
C ARG A 61 -4.89 4.66 10.37
N LEU A 62 -5.01 3.41 9.93
CA LEU A 62 -4.04 2.34 10.18
C LEU A 62 -3.18 2.10 8.94
N ILE A 63 -1.88 2.18 9.12
CA ILE A 63 -0.87 1.73 8.17
C ILE A 63 -0.42 0.31 8.58
N VAL A 64 -0.28 -0.57 7.61
CA VAL A 64 0.32 -1.90 7.80
C VAL A 64 1.43 -2.03 6.77
N GLU A 65 2.67 -2.13 7.25
CA GLU A 65 3.86 -2.41 6.43
C GLU A 65 4.24 -3.88 6.58
N VAL A 66 4.52 -4.55 5.47
CA VAL A 66 4.94 -5.95 5.48
C VAL A 66 6.45 -5.96 5.41
N ASP A 67 7.10 -6.00 6.57
CA ASP A 67 8.54 -6.14 6.61
C ASP A 67 8.94 -7.54 6.11
N GLY A 68 9.90 -7.57 5.19
CA GLY A 68 10.50 -8.81 4.75
C GLY A 68 11.43 -9.34 5.83
N SER A 69 11.85 -10.60 5.72
CA SER A 69 13.13 -10.92 6.33
C SER A 69 14.21 -10.16 5.56
N ILE A 70 14.92 -9.26 6.24
CA ILE A 70 16.27 -8.89 5.83
C ILE A 70 17.04 -10.21 5.80
N HIS A 71 17.23 -10.76 4.61
CA HIS A 71 18.25 -11.76 4.38
C HIS A 71 19.32 -11.04 3.56
N ASP A 72 20.32 -10.59 4.31
CA ASP A 72 21.58 -9.91 3.96
C ASP A 72 21.91 -9.73 2.46
#